data_AF-A0A380FD42-F1
#
_entry.id   AF-A0A380FD42-F1
#
_cell.length_a   1.000
_cell.length_b   1.000
_cell.length_c   1.000
_cell.angle_alpha   90.00
_cell.angle_beta   90.00
_cell.angle_gamma   90.00
#
_symmetry.space_group_name_H-M   'P 1'
#
loop_
_entity.id
_entity.type
_entity.pdbx_description
1 polymer ?
#
loop_
_entity_poly.entity_id
_entity_poly.type
_entity_poly.pdbx_seq_one_letter_code
_entity_poly.pdbx_strand_id
1 'polypeptide(L)'
;MKKIMITGALGQIGTELVVKCRALYGNDNVLATDIREPEAGSPIMDGPFEILDVTDKTRMYQLVESFQPDTFMHMAALLSATAEQNPLFCVGT
;
A
#
# COMPACT_ATOMS: atom_id res chain seq x y z
N MET A 1 9.46 16.69 -7.18
CA MET A 1 8.11 16.32 -6.68
C MET A 1 8.30 15.09 -5.81
N LYS A 2 7.64 14.97 -4.65
CA LYS A 2 7.86 13.82 -3.75
C LYS A 2 7.12 12.59 -4.29
N LYS A 3 7.82 11.47 -4.44
CA LYS A 3 7.22 10.16 -4.75
C LYS A 3 6.88 9.41 -3.47
N ILE A 4 5.67 8.87 -3.41
CA ILE A 4 5.11 8.24 -2.20
C ILE A 4 4.74 6.79 -2.54
N MET A 5 5.21 5.85 -1.72
CA MET A 5 4.75 4.47 -1.76
C MET A 5 3.89 4.19 -0.52
N ILE A 6 2.68 3.64 -0.72
CA ILE A 6 1.70 3.37 0.34
C ILE A 6 1.35 1.88 0.30
N THR A 7 1.65 1.12 1.35
CA THR A 7 1.30 -0.31 1.46
C THR A 7 0.03 -0.50 2.27
N GLY A 8 -0.78 -1.54 2.01
CA GLY A 8 -2.08 -1.70 2.68
C GLY A 8 -3.10 -0.69 2.18
N ALA A 9 -2.99 -0.30 0.91
CA ALA A 9 -3.75 0.76 0.27
C ALA A 9 -5.25 0.46 0.14
N LEU A 10 -5.67 -0.81 0.20
CA LEU A 10 -7.08 -1.22 0.14
C LEU A 10 -7.70 -1.38 1.53
N GLY A 11 -7.03 -0.90 2.58
CA GLY A 11 -7.62 -0.75 3.90
C GLY A 11 -8.52 0.48 4.02
N GLN A 12 -9.32 0.55 5.09
CA GLN A 12 -10.27 1.64 5.33
C GLN A 12 -9.63 3.04 5.29
N ILE A 13 -8.42 3.19 5.84
CA ILE A 13 -7.68 4.46 5.83
C ILE A 13 -6.81 4.56 4.56
N GLY A 14 -6.27 3.44 4.09
CA GLY A 14 -5.35 3.40 2.95
C GLY A 14 -5.95 3.99 1.68
N THR A 15 -7.23 3.70 1.41
CA THR A 15 -7.88 4.15 0.19
C THR A 15 -8.04 5.68 0.14
N GLU A 16 -8.57 6.27 1.22
CA GLU A 16 -8.70 7.72 1.37
C GLU A 16 -7.33 8.42 1.32
N LEU A 17 -6.31 7.81 1.93
CA LEU A 17 -4.96 8.35 1.92
C LEU A 17 -4.37 8.40 0.50
N VAL A 18 -4.52 7.33 -0.30
CA VAL A 18 -4.08 7.30 -1.69
C VAL A 18 -4.77 8.40 -2.51
N VAL A 19 -6.09 8.49 -2.42
CA VAL A 19 -6.87 9.52 -3.14
C VAL A 19 -6.39 10.92 -2.77
N LYS A 20 -6.20 11.19 -1.47
CA LYS A 20 -5.74 12.48 -1.00
C LYS A 20 -4.31 12.79 -1.47
N CYS A 21 -3.39 11.83 -1.36
CA CYS A 21 -2.02 11.98 -1.81
C CYS A 21 -1.93 12.22 -3.32
N ARG A 22 -2.71 11.48 -4.11
CA ARG A 22 -2.76 11.66 -5.58
C ARG A 22 -3.30 13.03 -5.96
N ALA A 23 -4.32 13.53 -5.26
CA ALA A 23 -4.82 14.88 -5.47
C ALA A 23 -3.79 15.98 -5.13
N LEU A 24 -2.92 15.76 -4.14
CA LEU A 24 -1.91 16.73 -3.69
C LEU A 24 -0.60 16.66 -4.47
N TYR A 25 -0.17 15.46 -4.85
CA TYR A 25 1.17 15.20 -5.39
C TYR A 25 1.14 14.71 -6.84
N GLY A 26 -0.03 14.40 -7.40
CA GLY A 26 -0.22 13.85 -8.74
C GLY A 26 -0.34 12.32 -8.75
N ASN A 27 -1.17 11.79 -9.66
CA ASN A 27 -1.47 10.34 -9.74
C ASN A 27 -0.20 9.49 -9.89
N ASP A 28 0.68 9.87 -10.82
CA ASP A 28 1.90 9.11 -11.13
C ASP A 28 2.96 9.13 -10.01
N ASN A 29 2.83 10.05 -9.05
CA ASN A 29 3.77 10.18 -7.94
C ASN A 29 3.37 9.35 -6.71
N VAL A 30 2.26 8.61 -6.77
CA VAL A 30 1.77 7.78 -5.67
C VAL A 30 1.59 6.34 -6.12
N LEU A 31 2.48 5.47 -5.66
CA LEU A 31 2.38 4.02 -5.82
C LEU A 31 1.59 3.44 -4.64
N ALA A 32 0.40 2.93 -4.94
CA ALA A 32 -0.43 2.19 -3.99
C ALA A 32 -0.11 0.69 -4.08
N THR A 33 -0.04 0.00 -2.95
CA THR A 33 0.15 -1.47 -2.93
C THR A 33 -0.72 -2.14 -1.88
N ASP A 34 -1.15 -3.37 -2.17
CA ASP A 34 -1.88 -4.24 -1.24
C ASP A 34 -1.65 -5.70 -1.63
N ILE A 35 -1.98 -6.62 -0.74
CA ILE A 35 -1.92 -8.07 -1.03
C ILE A 35 -3.09 -8.51 -1.93
N ARG A 36 -4.11 -7.66 -2.08
CA ARG A 36 -5.32 -7.89 -2.89
C ARG A 36 -5.39 -6.94 -4.08
N GLU A 37 -6.12 -7.31 -5.12
CA GLU A 37 -6.43 -6.42 -6.23
C GLU A 37 -7.56 -5.43 -5.87
N PRO A 38 -7.50 -4.19 -6.39
CA PRO A 38 -8.59 -3.23 -6.23
C PRO A 38 -9.83 -3.71 -7.00
N GLU A 39 -11.01 -3.48 -6.42
CA GLU A 39 -12.28 -3.75 -7.10
C GLU A 39 -12.45 -2.85 -8.35
N ALA A 40 -13.22 -3.34 -9.32
CA ALA A 40 -13.53 -2.59 -10.54
C ALA A 40 -14.21 -1.26 -10.19
N GLY A 41 -13.67 -0.15 -10.70
CA GLY A 41 -14.15 1.20 -10.41
C GLY A 41 -13.61 1.82 -9.12
N SER A 42 -12.69 1.14 -8.42
CA SER A 42 -11.98 1.73 -7.29
C SER A 42 -11.15 2.94 -7.74
N PRO A 43 -11.13 4.05 -6.97
CA PRO A 43 -10.29 5.21 -7.28
C PRO A 43 -8.78 4.89 -7.20
N ILE A 44 -8.41 3.72 -6.66
CA ILE A 44 -7.04 3.22 -6.66
C ILE A 44 -6.56 2.90 -8.09
N MET A 45 -7.47 2.58 -9.01
CA MET A 45 -7.13 2.29 -10.40
C MET A 45 -6.70 3.52 -11.21
N ASP A 46 -6.92 4.74 -10.69
CA ASP A 46 -6.61 6.00 -11.40
C ASP A 46 -5.11 6.35 -11.46
N GLY A 47 -4.23 5.43 -11.06
CA GLY A 47 -2.79 5.63 -11.03
C GLY A 47 -2.03 4.34 -10.70
N PRO A 48 -0.72 4.44 -10.46
CA PRO A 48 0.14 3.28 -10.23
C PRO A 48 -0.33 2.44 -9.04
N PHE A 49 -0.49 1.14 -9.29
CA PHE A 49 -0.84 0.15 -8.29
C PHE A 49 -0.05 -1.13 -8.51
N GLU A 50 0.42 -1.76 -7.43
CA GLU A 50 1.17 -3.01 -7.47
C GLU A 50 0.69 -3.99 -6.39
N ILE A 51 0.58 -5.27 -6.74
CA ILE A 51 0.34 -6.32 -5.74
C ILE A 51 1.62 -6.58 -4.96
N LEU A 52 1.51 -6.50 -3.63
CA LEU A 52 2.63 -6.69 -2.71
C LEU A 52 2.15 -7.33 -1.41
N ASP A 53 2.68 -8.51 -1.10
CA ASP A 53 2.79 -9.00 0.27
C ASP A 53 3.98 -8.29 0.94
N VAL A 54 3.72 -7.54 2.01
CA VAL A 54 4.75 -6.76 2.70
C VAL A 54 5.78 -7.63 3.45
N THR A 55 5.50 -8.93 3.62
CA THR A 55 6.46 -9.89 4.16
C THR A 55 7.47 -10.38 3.11
N ASP A 56 7.17 -10.20 1.82
CA ASP A 56 8.10 -10.48 0.71
C ASP A 56 9.09 -9.31 0.54
N LYS A 57 10.21 -9.43 1.25
CA LYS A 57 11.30 -8.45 1.21
C LYS A 57 11.84 -8.25 -0.21
N THR A 58 11.99 -9.32 -0.99
CA THR A 58 12.57 -9.24 -2.34
C THR A 58 11.67 -8.42 -3.26
N ARG A 59 10.37 -8.69 -3.25
CA ARG A 59 9.41 -7.92 -4.04
C ARG A 59 9.36 -6.46 -3.59
N MET A 60 9.40 -6.21 -2.29
CA MET A 60 9.40 -4.85 -1.75
C MET A 60 10.65 -4.06 -2.21
N TYR A 61 11.83 -4.68 -2.19
CA TYR A 61 13.06 -4.07 -2.70
C TYR A 61 12.96 -3.72 -4.19
N GLN A 62 12.46 -4.64 -5.02
CA GLN A 62 12.28 -4.40 -6.46
C GLN A 62 11.35 -3.21 -6.74
N LEU A 63 10.25 -3.11 -5.99
CA LEU A 63 9.32 -1.99 -6.13
C LEU A 63 9.97 -0.67 -5.73
N VAL A 64 10.70 -0.63 -4.61
CA VAL A 64 11.45 0.55 -4.18
C VAL A 64 12.51 0.94 -5.21
N GLU A 65 13.27 -0.01 -5.76
CA GLU A 65 14.26 0.27 -6.81
C GLU A 65 13.62 0.81 -8.09
N SER A 66 12.49 0.26 -8.51
CA SER A 66 11.80 0.68 -9.73
C SER A 66 11.12 2.05 -9.59
N PHE A 67 10.43 2.28 -8.49
CA PHE A 67 9.61 3.48 -8.30
C PHE A 67 10.41 4.65 -7.74
N GLN A 68 11.45 4.37 -6.95
CA GLN A 68 12.29 5.33 -6.23
C GLN A 68 11.46 6.26 -5.33
N PRO A 69 10.71 5.73 -4.34
CA PRO A 69 9.93 6.56 -3.43
C PRO A 69 10.83 7.38 -2.49
N ASP A 70 10.52 8.66 -2.32
CA ASP A 70 11.13 9.52 -1.30
C ASP A 70 10.45 9.36 0.07
N THR A 71 9.24 8.81 0.09
CA THR A 71 8.40 8.67 1.27
C THR A 71 7.65 7.36 1.25
N PHE A 72 7.62 6.68 2.40
CA PHE A 72 6.96 5.40 2.58
C PHE A 72 5.88 5.52 3.68
N MET A 73 4.65 5.11 3.39
CA MET A 73 3.55 5.06 4.34
C MET A 73 3.07 3.62 4.47
N HIS A 74 3.44 2.96 5.58
CA HIS A 74 3.18 1.54 5.78
C HIS A 74 1.86 1.34 6.55
N MET A 75 0.77 1.03 5.83
CA MET A 75 -0.57 0.81 6.40
C MET A 75 -1.00 -0.66 6.44
N ALA A 76 -0.14 -1.57 5.99
CA ALA A 76 -0.44 -3.00 5.97
C ALA A 76 -0.35 -3.55 7.41
N ALA A 77 -1.50 -3.89 7.99
CA ALA A 77 -1.58 -4.44 9.34
C ALA A 77 -2.85 -5.29 9.51
N LEU A 78 -2.81 -6.22 10.47
CA LEU A 78 -4.01 -6.87 10.96
C LEU A 78 -4.65 -6.03 12.06
N LEU A 79 -5.97 -5.90 12.03
CA LEU A 79 -6.73 -5.29 13.13
C LEU A 79 -6.76 -6.24 14.33
N SER A 80 -6.83 -5.69 15.55
CA SER A 80 -6.70 -6.44 16.80
C SER A 80 -7.62 -7.66 16.89
N ALA A 81 -8.90 -7.52 16.55
CA ALA A 81 -9.86 -8.62 16.58
C ALA A 81 -9.48 -9.78 15.63
N THR A 82 -8.93 -9.47 14.45
CA THR A 82 -8.47 -10.48 13.49
C THR A 82 -7.14 -11.11 13.92
N ALA A 83 -6.25 -10.32 14.49
CA ALA A 83 -4.96 -10.76 15.03
C ALA A 83 -5.15 -11.73 16.22
N GLU A 84 -6.09 -11.43 17.12
CA GLU A 84 -6.42 -12.30 18.26
C GLU A 84 -7.02 -13.64 17.81
N GLN A 85 -7.84 -13.63 16.76
CA GLN A 85 -8.41 -14.86 16.18
C GLN A 85 -7.39 -15.67 15.38
N ASN A 86 -6.39 -15.02 14.79
CA ASN A 86 -5.43 -15.67 13.90
C ASN A 86 -3.98 -15.24 14.20
N PRO A 87 -3.41 -15.65 15.35
CA PRO A 87 -2.12 -15.15 15.82
C PRO A 87 -0.94 -15.47 14.89
N LEU A 88 -1.04 -16.53 14.10
CA LEU A 88 -0.02 -16.96 13.14
C LEU A 88 0.22 -15.95 12.00
N PHE A 89 -0.75 -15.08 11.73
CA PHE A 89 -0.63 -14.06 10.68
C PHE A 89 -0.16 -12.71 11.23
N CYS A 90 0.01 -12.58 12.55
CA CYS A 90 0.64 -11.41 13.13
C CYS A 90 2.09 -11.36 12.61
N VAL A 91 2.46 -10.23 12.01
CA VAL A 91 3.87 -9.91 11.73
C VAL A 91 4.59 -9.80 13.06
N GLY A 92 5.21 -10.91 13.47
CA GLY A 92 6.00 -10.99 14.69
C GLY A 92 7.26 -10.15 14.54
N THR A 93 7.51 -9.30 15.54
CA THR A 93 8.84 -8.76 15.82
C THR A 93 9.76 -9.85 16.34
#